data_AF-A0A2V6QW03-F1
#
_entry.id   AF-A0A2V6QW03-F1
#
_cell.length_a   1.000
_cell.length_b   1.000
_cell.length_c   1.000
_cell.angle_alpha   90.00
_cell.angle_beta   90.00
_cell.angle_gamma   90.00
#
_symmetry.space_group_name_H-M   'P 1'
#
loop_
_entity.id
_entity.type
_entity.pdbx_description
1 polymer ?
#
loop_
_entity_poly.entity_id
_entity_poly.type
_entity_poly.pdbx_seq_one_letter_code
_entity_poly.pdbx_strand_id
1 'polypeptide(L)' 'VLRKRRTEIDDLNGYVVAEGRRLGVPTPFNEKVVELFHRHPVGTLTPDAAHLAPLLAMLP' A
#
# COMPACT_ATOMS: atom_id res chain seq x y z
N VAL A 1 -3.72 17.91 6.00
CA VAL A 1 -4.71 17.41 7.00
C VAL A 1 -5.10 15.99 6.63
N LEU A 2 -4.83 15.01 7.48
CA LEU A 2 -5.31 13.64 7.29
C LEU A 2 -6.82 13.61 7.49
N ARG A 3 -7.56 13.46 6.39
CA ARG A 3 -8.99 13.24 6.45
C ARG A 3 -9.18 11.73 6.48
N LYS A 4 -9.63 11.19 7.62
CA LYS A 4 -9.86 9.75 7.92
C LYS A 4 -10.93 9.09 7.01
N ARG A 5 -10.85 9.34 5.72
CA ARG A 5 -11.78 8.90 4.68
C ARG A 5 -11.12 7.79 3.88
N ARG A 6 -11.91 7.18 3.00
CA ARG A 6 -11.40 6.20 2.04
C ARG A 6 -10.28 6.82 1.21
N THR A 7 -9.19 6.08 1.04
CA THR A 7 -8.05 6.49 0.24
C THR A 7 -8.19 5.97 -1.18
N GLU A 8 -7.46 6.59 -2.10
CA GLU A 8 -7.33 6.18 -3.50
C GLU A 8 -6.23 5.10 -3.66
N ILE A 9 -6.05 4.24 -2.64
CA ILE A 9 -4.94 3.27 -2.63
C ILE A 9 -5.04 2.28 -3.79
N ASP A 10 -6.26 1.82 -4.09
CA ASP A 10 -6.55 0.88 -5.18
C ASP A 10 -6.38 1.55 -6.55
N ASP A 11 -6.77 2.81 -6.67
CA ASP A 11 -6.70 3.57 -7.93
C ASP A 11 -5.26 4.01 -8.26
N LEU A 12 -4.38 4.12 -7.25
CA LEU A 12 -2.98 4.52 -7.44
C LEU A 12 -2.03 3.32 -7.38
N ASN A 13 -1.85 2.74 -6.20
CA ASN A 13 -0.90 1.63 -6.02
C ASN A 13 -1.47 0.35 -6.61
N GLY A 14 -2.78 0.12 -6.45
CA GLY A 14 -3.48 -1.00 -7.07
C GLY A 14 -3.42 -0.94 -8.60
N TYR A 15 -3.51 0.25 -9.20
CA TYR A 15 -3.31 0.44 -10.64
C TYR A 15 -1.89 0.02 -11.07
N VAL A 16 -0.85 0.44 -10.36
CA VAL A 16 0.54 0.04 -10.64
C VAL A 16 0.70 -1.48 -10.54
N VAL A 17 0.08 -2.13 -9.55
CA VAL A 17 0.09 -3.59 -9.41
C VAL A 17 -0.59 -4.26 -10.59
N ALA A 18 -1.78 -3.79 -10.99
CA ALA A 18 -2.52 -4.33 -12.11
C ALA A 18 -1.74 -4.20 -13.43
N GLU A 19 -1.12 -3.06 -13.66
CA GLU A 19 -0.31 -2.79 -14.85
C GLU A 19 0.98 -3.62 -14.86
N GLY A 20 1.65 -3.75 -13.70
CA GLY A 20 2.80 -4.63 -13.54
C GLY A 20 2.46 -6.07 -13.90
N ARG A 21 1.33 -6.59 -13.41
CA ARG A 21 0.84 -7.93 -13.77
C ARG A 21 0.56 -8.06 -15.27
N ARG A 22 -0.07 -7.06 -15.88
CA ARG A 22 -0.35 -7.02 -17.32
C ARG A 22 0.92 -7.07 -18.17
N LEU A 23 1.99 -6.42 -17.71
CA LEU A 23 3.27 -6.32 -18.41
C LEU A 23 4.30 -7.39 -17.98
N GLY A 24 3.99 -8.23 -17.00
CA GLY A 24 4.93 -9.20 -16.44
C GLY A 24 6.06 -8.56 -15.62
N VAL A 25 5.87 -7.34 -15.12
CA VAL A 25 6.83 -6.60 -14.29
C VAL A 25 6.45 -6.74 -12.81
N PRO A 26 7.33 -7.30 -11.95
CA PRO A 26 7.07 -7.38 -10.51
C PRO A 26 6.95 -6.00 -9.86
N THR A 27 5.98 -5.84 -8.97
CA THR A 27 5.74 -4.57 -8.23
C THR A 27 5.68 -4.80 -6.70
N PRO A 28 6.68 -5.48 -6.10
CA PRO A 28 6.57 -6.06 -4.76
C PRO A 28 6.22 -5.04 -3.67
N PHE A 29 6.78 -3.83 -3.74
CA PHE A 29 6.47 -2.77 -2.78
C PHE A 29 5.04 -2.24 -2.92
N ASN A 30 4.54 -2.03 -4.14
CA ASN A 30 3.15 -1.57 -4.34
C ASN A 30 2.16 -2.65 -3.88
N GLU A 31 2.44 -3.93 -4.18
CA GLU A 31 1.65 -5.05 -3.68
C GLU A 31 1.59 -5.06 -2.15
N LYS A 32 2.75 -4.88 -1.49
CA LYS A 32 2.81 -4.85 -0.03
C LYS A 32 2.08 -3.65 0.57
N VAL A 33 2.20 -2.47 -0.03
CA VAL A 33 1.54 -1.26 0.46
C VAL A 33 0.02 -1.41 0.37
N VAL A 34 -0.52 -1.91 -0.75
CA VAL A 34 -1.96 -2.19 -0.92
C VAL A 34 -2.43 -3.20 0.12
N GLU A 35 -1.69 -4.32 0.27
CA GLU A 35 -1.99 -5.36 1.26
C GLU A 35 -2.06 -4.79 2.69
N LEU A 36 -1.03 -4.03 3.10
CA LEU A 36 -0.98 -3.44 4.44
C LEU A 36 -2.10 -2.43 4.67
N PHE A 37 -2.48 -1.66 3.66
CA PHE A 37 -3.56 -0.70 3.76
C PHE A 37 -4.91 -1.38 3.96
N HIS A 38 -5.22 -2.44 3.19
CA HIS A 38 -6.48 -3.19 3.31
C HIS A 38 -6.68 -3.91 4.65
N ARG A 39 -5.61 -4.14 5.42
CA ARG A 39 -5.72 -4.70 6.79
C ARG A 39 -6.37 -3.74 7.78
N HIS A 40 -6.43 -2.45 7.47
CA HIS A 40 -6.98 -1.43 8.35
C HIS A 40 -8.39 -1.04 7.89
N PRO A 41 -9.36 -0.98 8.80
CA PRO A 41 -10.64 -0.36 8.48
C PRO A 41 -10.46 1.10 8.02
N VAL A 42 -11.42 1.59 7.24
CA VAL A 42 -11.36 2.95 6.69
C VAL A 42 -11.20 3.97 7.82
N GLY A 43 -10.17 4.81 7.73
CA GLY A 43 -9.93 5.91 8.66
C GLY A 43 -9.32 5.52 10.01
N THR A 44 -8.95 4.26 10.22
CA THR A 44 -8.34 3.80 11.49
C THR A 44 -6.82 3.84 11.48
N LEU A 45 -6.19 3.80 10.31
CA LEU A 45 -4.73 3.91 10.20
C LEU A 45 -4.28 5.31 10.63
N THR A 46 -3.39 5.37 11.62
CA THR A 46 -2.78 6.60 12.13
C THR A 46 -1.33 6.69 11.68
N PRO A 47 -0.74 7.89 11.54
CA PRO A 47 0.69 8.02 11.27
C PRO A 47 1.50 7.45 12.43
N ASP A 48 2.27 6.41 12.14
CA ASP A 48 3.27 5.83 13.03
C ASP A 48 4.37 5.22 12.16
N ALA A 49 5.63 5.54 12.48
CA ALA A 49 6.79 4.98 11.80
C ALA A 49 6.87 3.45 11.96
N ALA A 50 6.32 2.89 13.05
CA ALA A 50 6.26 1.46 13.26
C ALA A 50 5.50 0.71 12.14
N HIS A 51 4.55 1.38 11.48
CA HIS A 51 3.82 0.79 10.34
C HIS A 51 4.72 0.53 9.12
N LEU A 52 5.90 1.15 9.03
CA LEU A 52 6.86 0.92 7.96
C LEU A 52 7.71 -0.35 8.16
N ALA A 53 7.71 -0.94 9.36
CA ALA A 53 8.55 -2.10 9.67
C ALA A 53 8.41 -3.27 8.66
N PRO A 54 7.21 -3.65 8.20
CA PRO A 54 7.06 -4.71 7.19
C PRO A 54 7.66 -4.33 5.82
N LEU A 55 7.71 -3.05 5.46
CA LEU A 55 8.31 -2.56 4.22
C LEU A 55 9.83 -2.49 4.34
N LEU A 56 10.34 -2.06 5.50
CA LEU A 56 11.78 -2.03 5.78
C LEU A 56 12.40 -3.44 5.70
N ALA A 57 11.68 -4.47 6.14
CA ALA A 57 12.11 -5.85 6.05
C ALA A 57 12.23 -6.40 4.60
N MET A 58 11.76 -5.64 3.59
CA MET A 58 11.89 -6.00 2.17
C MET A 58 13.12 -5.40 1.49
N LEU A 59 13.85 -4.50 2.18
CA LEU A 59 15.07 -3.93 1.65
C LEU A 59 16.17 -5.01 1.57
N PRO A 60 17.05 -4.95 0.56
CA PRO A 60 18.18 -5.87 0.43
C PRO A 60 19.23 -5.67 1.53
#